data_AF-A0AB36ZWG8-F1
#
_entry.id   AF-A0AB36ZWG8-F1
#
_cell.length_a   1.000
_cell.length_b   1.000
_cell.length_c   1.000
_cell.angle_alpha   90.00
_cell.angle_beta   90.00
_cell.angle_gamma   90.00
#
_symmetry.space_group_name_H-M   'P 1'
#
loop_
_entity.id
_entity.type
_entity.pdbx_description
1 polymer ?
#
loop_
_entity_poly.entity_id
_entity_poly.type
_entity_poly.pdbx_seq_one_letter_code
_entity_poly.pdbx_strand_id
1 'polypeptide(L)'
;MSYEEIFILGWLANIFMIFVNILVVLMVVKTNDALKLKEQSIQLNELKKEYDKYYPYHKQMTLLAYMLPFTGFFKVGFKLFEMFLFLSKNKEANVYNFIEYKYTKEIQKAKDS
;
A
#
# COMPACT_ATOMS: atom_id res chain seq x y z
N MET A 1 -6.84 -31.26 -5.32
CA MET A 1 -6.94 -30.13 -4.38
C MET A 1 -8.41 -29.88 -4.10
N SER A 2 -8.83 -29.92 -2.85
CA SER A 2 -10.21 -29.68 -2.43
C SER A 2 -10.50 -28.18 -2.33
N TYR A 3 -11.79 -27.82 -2.27
CA TYR A 3 -12.20 -26.43 -2.06
C TYR A 3 -11.71 -25.88 -0.70
N GLU A 4 -11.73 -26.72 0.34
CA GLU A 4 -11.24 -26.35 1.68
C GLU A 4 -9.74 -26.05 1.65
N GLU A 5 -8.95 -26.83 0.92
CA GLU A 5 -7.52 -26.59 0.74
C GLU A 5 -7.26 -25.26 0.03
N ILE A 6 -8.02 -24.94 -1.02
CA ILE A 6 -7.94 -23.63 -1.72
C ILE A 6 -8.29 -22.48 -0.77
N PHE A 7 -9.34 -22.65 0.03
CA PHE A 7 -9.79 -21.64 0.97
C PHE A 7 -8.72 -21.34 2.03
N ILE A 8 -8.14 -22.37 2.65
CA ILE A 8 -7.05 -22.25 3.61
C ILE A 8 -5.83 -21.59 2.96
N LEU A 9 -5.47 -21.99 1.73
CA LEU A 9 -4.36 -21.41 0.99
C LEU A 9 -4.55 -19.89 0.76
N GLY A 10 -5.78 -19.45 0.48
CA GLY A 10 -6.09 -18.04 0.32
C GLY A 10 -5.87 -17.21 1.58
N TRP A 11 -6.16 -17.78 2.76
CA TRP A 11 -5.88 -17.14 4.05
C TRP A 11 -4.38 -17.11 4.36
N LEU A 12 -3.67 -18.22 4.11
CA LEU A 12 -2.21 -18.27 4.25
C LEU A 12 -1.52 -17.26 3.33
N ALA A 13 -1.99 -17.09 2.10
CA ALA A 13 -1.51 -16.10 1.17
C ALA A 13 -1.75 -14.66 1.67
N ASN A 14 -2.91 -14.38 2.27
CA ASN A 14 -3.18 -13.09 2.92
C ASN A 14 -2.19 -12.82 4.07
N ILE A 15 -1.96 -13.81 4.94
CA ILE A 15 -1.02 -13.73 6.06
C ILE A 15 0.41 -13.49 5.54
N PHE A 16 0.83 -14.23 4.52
CA PHE A 16 2.15 -14.05 3.89
C PHE A 16 2.36 -12.60 3.43
N MET A 17 1.36 -11.97 2.81
CA MET A 17 1.48 -10.58 2.39
C MET A 17 1.59 -9.57 3.54
N ILE A 18 1.10 -9.90 4.73
CA ILE A 18 1.33 -9.07 5.93
C ILE A 18 2.83 -9.02 6.22
N PHE A 19 3.51 -10.17 6.21
CA PHE A 19 4.95 -10.24 6.42
C PHE A 19 5.72 -9.50 5.33
N VAL A 20 5.31 -9.65 4.06
CA VAL A 20 5.94 -8.91 2.95
C VAL A 20 5.81 -7.40 3.14
N ASN A 21 4.64 -6.88 3.55
CA ASN A 21 4.48 -5.46 3.85
C ASN A 21 5.37 -4.99 5.01
N ILE A 22 5.49 -5.80 6.06
CA ILE A 22 6.39 -5.48 7.19
C ILE A 22 7.83 -5.37 6.69
N LEU A 23 8.28 -6.27 5.82
CA LEU A 23 9.63 -6.20 5.23
C LEU A 23 9.83 -4.90 4.44
N VAL A 24 8.84 -4.45 3.66
CA VAL A 24 8.91 -3.15 2.96
C VAL A 24 9.08 -2.00 3.94
N VAL A 25 8.29 -1.97 5.02
CA VAL A 25 8.41 -0.93 6.05
C VAL A 25 9.79 -0.96 6.71
N LEU A 26 10.28 -2.15 7.08
CA LEU A 26 11.61 -2.31 7.69
C LEU A 26 12.72 -1.84 6.76
N MET A 27 12.62 -2.13 5.46
CA MET A 27 13.56 -1.62 4.46
C MET A 27 13.55 -0.09 4.43
N VAL A 28 12.38 0.55 4.37
CA VAL A 28 12.24 2.01 4.34
C VAL A 28 12.82 2.66 5.60
N VAL A 29 12.55 2.07 6.77
CA VAL A 29 13.05 2.58 8.06
C VAL A 29 14.56 2.44 8.14
N LYS A 30 15.14 1.34 7.66
CA LYS A 30 16.59 1.10 7.69
C LYS A 30 17.37 2.02 6.75
N THR A 31 16.79 2.42 5.62
CA THR A 31 17.48 3.20 4.59
C THR A 31 17.39 4.72 4.75
N ASN A 32 16.58 5.23 5.69
CA ASN A 32 16.34 6.67 5.85
C ASN A 32 16.64 7.12 7.28
N ASP A 33 17.20 8.32 7.40
CA ASP A 33 17.42 8.96 8.71
C ASP A 33 16.11 9.31 9.41
N ALA A 34 16.12 9.30 10.75
CA ALA A 34 14.95 9.57 11.57
C ALA A 34 14.30 10.94 11.29
N LEU A 35 15.10 11.98 11.04
CA LEU A 35 14.60 13.32 10.70
C LEU A 35 13.87 13.32 9.35
N LYS A 36 14.44 12.66 8.34
CA LYS A 36 13.86 12.54 7.00
C LYS A 36 12.56 11.74 7.03
N LEU A 37 12.52 10.63 7.78
CA LEU A 37 11.30 9.84 7.98
C LEU A 37 10.18 10.65 8.65
N LYS A 38 10.53 11.51 9.62
CA LYS A 38 9.55 12.38 10.28
C LYS A 38 8.94 13.39 9.31
N GLU A 39 9.76 14.06 8.51
CA GLU A 39 9.30 15.02 7.51
C GLU A 39 8.39 14.35 6.45
N GLN A 40 8.84 13.22 5.90
CA GLN A 40 8.07 12.41 4.97
C GLN A 40 6.74 11.95 5.56
N SER A 41 6.73 11.53 6.83
CA SER A 41 5.51 11.12 7.53
C SER A 41 4.50 12.26 7.68
N ILE A 42 4.98 13.49 7.94
CA ILE A 42 4.12 14.69 8.03
C ILE A 42 3.45 14.95 6.67
N GLN A 43 4.23 14.99 5.59
CA GLN A 43 3.73 15.22 4.23
C GLN A 43 2.73 14.14 3.80
N LEU A 44 3.04 12.86 4.04
CA LEU A 44 2.11 11.76 3.75
C LEU A 44 0.82 11.83 4.59
N ASN A 45 0.89 12.34 5.82
CA ASN A 45 -0.29 12.49 6.65
C ASN A 45 -1.21 13.61 6.15
N GLU A 46 -0.66 14.67 5.57
CA GLU A 46 -1.43 15.73 4.92
C GLU A 46 -2.15 15.20 3.68
N LEU A 47 -1.43 14.50 2.80
CA LEU A 47 -2.01 13.83 1.63
C LEU A 47 -3.10 12.83 2.03
N LYS A 48 -2.87 12.05 3.08
CA LYS A 48 -3.86 11.12 3.61
C LYS A 48 -5.11 11.84 4.12
N LYS A 49 -4.97 12.96 4.84
CA LYS A 49 -6.11 13.77 5.29
C LYS A 49 -6.92 14.32 4.12
N GLU A 50 -6.26 14.73 3.05
CA GLU A 50 -6.94 15.19 1.84
C GLU A 50 -7.66 14.05 1.14
N TYR A 51 -6.99 12.91 0.94
CA TYR A 51 -7.59 11.69 0.39
C TYR A 51 -8.82 11.22 1.19
N ASP A 52 -8.74 11.27 2.52
CA ASP A 52 -9.84 10.89 3.42
C ASP A 52 -11.10 11.76 3.23
N LYS A 53 -10.99 12.99 2.70
CA LYS A 53 -12.15 13.84 2.37
C LYS A 53 -12.94 13.28 1.18
N TYR A 54 -12.24 12.76 0.18
CA TYR A 54 -12.86 12.20 -1.03
C TYR A 54 -13.30 10.75 -0.82
N TYR A 55 -12.59 9.99 0.03
CA TYR A 55 -12.84 8.58 0.26
C TYR A 55 -13.00 8.23 1.76
N PRO A 56 -14.03 8.74 2.45
CA PRO A 56 -14.15 8.65 3.90
C PRO A 56 -14.28 7.20 4.44
N TYR A 57 -14.86 6.30 3.64
CA TYR A 57 -15.13 4.92 4.06
C TYR A 57 -14.12 3.88 3.56
N HIS A 58 -13.03 4.30 2.90
CA HIS A 58 -12.10 3.36 2.27
C HIS A 58 -11.39 2.42 3.26
N LYS A 59 -11.22 2.85 4.52
CA LYS A 59 -10.57 2.04 5.58
C LYS A 59 -11.47 0.89 6.00
N GLN A 60 -12.74 1.18 6.28
CA GLN A 60 -13.74 0.19 6.65
C GLN A 60 -13.96 -0.80 5.50
N MET A 61 -14.10 -0.28 4.28
CA MET A 61 -14.24 -1.12 3.09
C MET A 61 -13.01 -2.01 2.86
N THR A 62 -11.81 -1.49 3.11
CA THR A 62 -10.58 -2.27 3.05
C THR A 62 -10.55 -3.38 4.09
N LEU A 63 -10.95 -3.10 5.33
CA LEU A 63 -11.02 -4.11 6.39
C LEU A 63 -12.01 -5.23 6.04
N LEU A 64 -13.20 -4.87 5.56
CA LEU A 64 -14.20 -5.83 5.10
C LEU A 64 -13.67 -6.68 3.94
N ALA A 65 -12.95 -6.07 2.99
CA ALA A 65 -12.37 -6.80 1.87
C ALA A 65 -11.33 -7.85 2.33
N TYR A 66 -10.57 -7.58 3.40
CA TYR A 66 -9.62 -8.55 3.96
C TYR A 66 -10.27 -9.76 4.63
N MET A 67 -11.60 -9.76 4.83
CA MET A 67 -12.35 -10.94 5.29
C MET A 67 -12.54 -12.00 4.20
N LEU A 68 -12.13 -11.70 2.96
CA LEU A 68 -12.18 -12.62 1.84
C LEU A 68 -10.79 -13.27 1.59
N PRO A 69 -10.75 -14.58 1.30
CA PRO A 69 -9.50 -15.25 0.95
C PRO A 69 -8.88 -14.60 -0.29
N PHE A 70 -7.54 -14.60 -0.38
CA PHE A 70 -6.74 -14.00 -1.46
C PHE A 70 -6.82 -12.48 -1.65
N THR A 71 -7.74 -11.76 -1.02
CA THR A 71 -7.83 -10.30 -1.21
C THR A 71 -6.55 -9.57 -0.82
N GLY A 72 -5.92 -9.96 0.28
CA GLY A 72 -4.63 -9.40 0.68
C GLY A 72 -3.52 -9.78 -0.28
N PHE A 73 -3.51 -11.04 -0.73
CA PHE A 73 -2.56 -11.52 -1.75
C PHE A 73 -2.56 -10.63 -2.99
N PHE A 74 -3.71 -10.50 -3.64
CA PHE A 74 -3.81 -9.70 -4.86
C PHE A 74 -3.62 -8.21 -4.61
N LYS A 75 -4.27 -7.64 -3.58
CA LYS A 75 -4.19 -6.20 -3.30
C LYS A 75 -2.77 -5.74 -3.00
N VAL A 76 -2.02 -6.51 -2.22
CA VAL A 76 -0.62 -6.18 -1.90
C VAL A 76 0.29 -6.55 -3.06
N GLY A 77 0.09 -7.72 -3.69
CA GLY A 77 0.88 -8.16 -4.85
C GLY A 77 0.86 -7.14 -5.98
N PHE A 78 -0.31 -6.63 -6.37
CA PHE A 78 -0.43 -5.59 -7.39
C PHE A 78 0.26 -4.29 -6.96
N LYS A 79 0.14 -3.87 -5.70
CA LYS A 79 0.83 -2.67 -5.21
C LYS A 79 2.35 -2.81 -5.25
N LEU A 80 2.89 -3.97 -4.88
CA LEU A 80 4.33 -4.24 -4.94
C LEU A 80 4.82 -4.26 -6.38
N PHE A 81 4.04 -4.86 -7.28
CA PHE A 81 4.35 -4.86 -8.70
C PHE A 81 4.36 -3.44 -9.29
N GLU A 82 3.36 -2.62 -9.00
CA GLU A 82 3.33 -1.21 -9.39
C GLU A 82 4.51 -0.43 -8.81
N MET A 83 4.83 -0.64 -7.53
CA MET A 83 5.97 0.00 -6.88
C MET A 83 7.28 -0.39 -7.55
N PHE A 84 7.47 -1.68 -7.83
CA PHE A 84 8.64 -2.18 -8.54
C PHE A 84 8.78 -1.52 -9.92
N LEU A 85 7.69 -1.47 -10.70
CA LEU A 85 7.70 -0.79 -12.00
C LEU A 85 8.03 0.69 -11.87
N PHE A 86 7.44 1.38 -10.88
CA PHE A 86 7.70 2.79 -10.64
C PHE A 86 9.17 3.05 -10.30
N LEU A 87 9.74 2.29 -9.37
CA LEU A 87 11.15 2.43 -8.97
C LEU A 87 12.11 2.03 -10.10
N SER A 88 11.76 1.02 -10.90
CA SER A 88 12.58 0.62 -12.05
C SER A 88 12.72 1.71 -13.11
N LYS A 89 11.67 2.52 -13.29
CA LYS A 89 11.64 3.63 -14.26
C LYS A 89 12.23 4.93 -13.70
N ASN A 90 12.17 5.11 -12.37
CA ASN A 90 12.60 6.34 -11.70
C ASN A 90 13.79 6.04 -10.78
N LYS A 91 15.01 6.12 -11.32
CA LYS A 91 16.25 5.66 -10.65
C LYS A 91 16.58 6.36 -9.33
N GLU A 92 16.11 7.59 -9.14
CA GLU A 92 16.32 8.37 -7.91
C GLU A 92 15.12 8.34 -6.95
N ALA A 93 14.01 7.72 -7.37
CA ALA A 93 12.81 7.64 -6.55
C ALA A 93 12.95 6.53 -5.50
N ASN A 94 12.28 6.74 -4.37
CA ASN A 94 12.18 5.75 -3.30
C ASN A 94 10.71 5.41 -3.00
N VAL A 95 10.49 4.54 -2.01
CA VAL A 95 9.14 4.10 -1.61
C VAL A 95 8.25 5.28 -1.19
N TYR A 96 8.81 6.32 -0.56
CA TYR A 96 8.07 7.53 -0.22
C TYR A 96 7.54 8.22 -1.49
N ASN A 97 8.38 8.42 -2.51
CA ASN A 97 7.96 9.07 -3.76
C ASN A 97 6.87 8.27 -4.48
N PHE A 98 6.92 6.94 -4.42
CA PHE A 98 5.86 6.09 -4.96
C PHE A 98 4.52 6.31 -4.23
N ILE A 99 4.54 6.36 -2.90
CA ILE A 99 3.34 6.57 -2.08
C ILE A 99 2.77 7.96 -2.32
N GLU A 100 3.62 8.99 -2.33
CA GLU A 100 3.26 10.38 -2.64
C GLU A 100 2.60 10.48 -4.02
N TYR A 101 3.25 9.95 -5.07
CA TYR A 101 2.69 9.89 -6.43
C TYR A 101 1.29 9.27 -6.43
N LYS A 102 1.11 8.15 -5.73
CA LYS A 102 -0.17 7.44 -5.71
C LYS A 102 -1.27 8.24 -5.03
N TYR A 103 -1.01 8.84 -3.86
CA TYR A 103 -1.99 9.68 -3.20
C TYR A 103 -2.37 10.89 -4.05
N THR A 104 -1.38 11.62 -4.58
CA THR A 104 -1.62 12.81 -5.40
C THR A 104 -2.43 12.47 -6.64
N LYS A 105 -2.14 11.36 -7.32
CA LYS A 105 -2.89 10.91 -8.50
C LYS A 105 -4.35 10.60 -8.18
N GLU A 106 -4.62 9.88 -7.09
CA GLU A 106 -5.99 9.55 -6.70
C GLU A 106 -6.78 10.79 -6.26
N ILE A 107 -6.15 11.70 -5.51
CA ILE A 107 -6.75 12.99 -5.13
C ILE A 107 -7.09 13.80 -6.37
N GLN A 108 -6.16 13.90 -7.32
CA GLN A 108 -6.38 14.66 -8.56
C GLN A 108 -7.54 14.07 -9.36
N LYS A 109 -7.59 12.74 -9.50
CA LYS A 109 -8.70 12.06 -10.16
C LYS A 109 -10.04 12.33 -9.48
N ALA A 110 -10.07 12.39 -8.15
CA ALA A 110 -11.27 12.73 -7.40
C ALA A 110 -11.68 14.20 -7.53
N LYS A 111 -10.74 15.12 -7.77
CA LYS A 111 -11.03 16.54 -8.07
C LYS A 111 -11.57 16.74 -9.48
N ASP A 112 -11.12 15.93 -10.42
CA ASP A 112 -11.50 16.00 -11.83
C ASP A 112 -12.80 15.24 -12.15
N SER A 113 -13.42 14.59 -11.16
CA SER A 113 -14.71 13.87 -11.26
C SER A 113 -15.85 14.71 -10.69
#